data_AF-A0A382Y407-F1
#
_entry.id   AF-A0A382Y407-F1
#
_cell.length_a   1.000
_cell.length_b   1.000
_cell.length_c   1.000
_cell.angle_alpha   90.00
_cell.angle_beta   90.00
_cell.angle_gamma   90.00
#
_symmetry.space_group_name_H-M   'P 1'
#
loop_
_entity.id
_entity.type
_entity.pdbx_description
1 polymer ?
#
loop_
_entity_poly.entity_id
_entity_poly.type
_entity_poly.pdbx_seq_one_letter_code
_entity_poly.pdbx_strand_id
1 'polypeptide(L)'
;MRYLSLILFSGFLIFSIDFATQNTELVAFHYRLDWLNFSYQSERPVFVPVFFSFAFGIMFSVIYFFIYHAFLLKNLRQQKKEIKRLKSLVESEQEKHGSMKERNSELQQIVQRVQNRADGQPDSEPQALPDEESLKSSP
;
A
#
# COMPACT_ATOMS: atom_id res chain seq x y z
N MET A 1 -8.20 30.12 12.82
CA MET A 1 -9.31 31.00 13.28
C MET A 1 -10.64 30.28 13.18
N ARG A 2 -11.24 29.83 14.30
CA ARG A 2 -12.49 29.03 14.29
C ARG A 2 -13.71 29.78 13.74
N TYR A 3 -13.78 31.10 13.97
CA TYR A 3 -14.94 31.93 13.63
C TYR A 3 -14.84 32.64 12.27
N LEU A 4 -13.65 32.68 11.64
CA LEU A 4 -13.45 33.38 10.36
C LEU A 4 -14.34 32.81 9.24
N SER A 5 -14.48 31.48 9.18
CA SER A 5 -15.37 30.80 8.23
C SER A 5 -16.84 31.18 8.44
N LEU A 6 -17.29 31.30 9.70
CA LEU A 6 -18.67 31.72 10.03
C LEU A 6 -18.93 33.19 9.65
N ILE A 7 -17.96 34.08 9.86
CA ILE A 7 -18.05 35.50 9.48
C ILE A 7 -18.11 35.64 7.95
N LEU A 8 -17.23 34.93 7.23
CA LEU A 8 -17.23 34.93 5.76
C LEU A 8 -18.52 34.33 5.19
N PHE A 9 -19.03 33.24 5.76
CA PHE A 9 -20.31 32.65 5.37
C PHE A 9 -21.49 33.60 5.62
N SER A 10 -21.52 34.25 6.79
CA SER A 10 -22.58 35.22 7.11
C SER A 10 -22.54 36.46 6.20
N GLY A 11 -21.34 36.96 5.87
CA GLY A 11 -21.18 38.07 4.91
C GLY A 11 -21.60 37.67 3.50
N PHE A 12 -21.20 36.48 3.03
CA PHE A 12 -21.62 35.92 1.76
C PHE A 12 -23.15 35.72 1.67
N LEU A 13 -23.78 35.29 2.77
CA LEU A 13 -25.23 35.08 2.84
C LEU A 13 -26.00 36.40 2.79
N ILE A 14 -25.55 37.43 3.52
CA ILE A 14 -26.11 38.79 3.45
C ILE A 14 -25.96 39.36 2.04
N PHE A 15 -24.77 39.25 1.44
CA PHE A 15 -24.51 39.68 0.06
C PHE A 15 -25.37 38.92 -0.97
N SER A 16 -25.61 37.63 -0.75
CA SER A 16 -26.47 36.82 -1.62
C SER A 16 -27.94 37.26 -1.55
N ILE A 17 -28.43 37.64 -0.37
CA ILE A 17 -29.78 38.20 -0.20
C ILE A 17 -29.88 39.55 -0.90
N ASP A 18 -28.93 40.46 -0.64
CA ASP A 18 -28.89 41.80 -1.23
C ASP A 18 -28.85 41.74 -2.77
N PHE A 19 -27.94 40.92 -3.32
CA PHE A 19 -27.86 40.62 -4.76
C PHE A 19 -29.19 40.08 -5.33
N ALA A 20 -29.85 39.15 -4.64
CA ALA A 20 -31.14 38.61 -5.06
C ALA A 20 -32.27 39.67 -5.05
N THR A 21 -32.27 40.57 -4.06
CA THR A 21 -33.26 41.65 -3.96
C THR A 21 -33.05 42.79 -4.94
N GLN A 22 -31.80 43.03 -5.38
CA GLN A 22 -31.49 44.04 -6.40
C GLN A 22 -31.67 43.49 -7.84
N ASN A 23 -31.37 42.21 -8.08
CA ASN A 23 -31.34 41.62 -9.43
C ASN A 23 -32.62 40.84 -9.74
N THR A 24 -33.78 41.47 -9.53
CA THR A 24 -35.11 40.88 -9.81
C THR A 24 -35.52 40.93 -11.28
N GLU A 25 -34.72 41.56 -12.16
CA GLU A 25 -34.99 41.62 -13.60
C GLU A 25 -35.14 40.21 -14.20
N LEU A 26 -36.13 40.04 -15.09
CA LEU A 26 -36.45 38.76 -15.70
C LEU A 26 -35.61 38.53 -16.96
N VAL A 27 -34.85 37.43 -16.98
CA VAL A 27 -34.17 36.95 -18.19
C VAL A 27 -34.96 35.79 -18.79
N ALA A 28 -35.29 35.92 -20.08
CA ALA A 28 -36.02 34.92 -20.85
C ALA A 28 -35.03 33.90 -21.47
N PHE A 29 -34.83 32.78 -20.78
CA PHE A 29 -33.99 31.69 -21.28
C PHE A 29 -34.72 30.92 -22.38
N HIS A 30 -34.14 30.92 -23.58
CA HIS A 30 -34.65 30.23 -24.76
C HIS A 30 -33.72 29.08 -25.13
N TYR A 31 -33.98 27.88 -24.60
CA TYR A 31 -33.24 26.68 -24.96
C TYR A 31 -33.93 25.96 -26.11
N ARG A 32 -33.30 25.89 -27.28
CA ARG A 32 -33.68 24.97 -28.36
C ARG A 32 -32.61 23.91 -28.54
N LEU A 33 -33.02 22.65 -28.57
CA LEU A 33 -32.22 21.51 -29.01
C LEU A 33 -32.89 20.95 -30.26
N ASP A 34 -32.53 21.52 -31.42
CA ASP A 34 -33.18 21.20 -32.70
C ASP A 34 -33.05 19.72 -33.08
N TRP A 35 -31.93 19.06 -32.69
CA TRP A 35 -31.73 17.62 -32.84
C TRP A 35 -32.80 16.76 -32.14
N LEU A 36 -33.39 17.28 -31.06
CA LEU A 36 -34.41 16.57 -30.26
C LEU A 36 -35.82 17.16 -30.44
N ASN A 37 -36.00 18.15 -31.34
CA ASN A 37 -37.18 19.01 -31.46
C ASN A 37 -37.65 19.62 -30.12
N PHE A 38 -36.75 19.73 -29.13
CA PHE A 38 -37.08 20.19 -27.80
C PHE A 38 -36.87 21.70 -27.70
N SER A 39 -37.92 22.43 -27.35
CA SER A 39 -37.83 23.87 -27.06
C SER A 39 -38.39 24.16 -25.67
N TYR A 40 -37.62 24.89 -24.87
CA TYR A 40 -37.96 25.26 -23.50
C TYR A 40 -37.68 26.75 -23.29
N GLN A 41 -38.74 27.51 -23.04
CA GLN A 41 -38.68 28.91 -22.67
C GLN A 41 -38.93 29.03 -21.16
N SER A 42 -38.09 29.79 -20.44
CA SER A 42 -38.29 30.07 -19.02
C SER A 42 -37.85 31.49 -18.68
N GLU A 43 -38.80 32.29 -18.21
CA GLU A 43 -38.54 33.62 -17.67
C GLU A 43 -38.29 33.51 -16.16
N ARG A 44 -37.09 33.86 -15.72
CA ARG A 44 -36.65 33.79 -14.32
C ARG A 44 -35.81 35.02 -13.96
N PRO A 45 -35.86 35.50 -12.71
CA PRO A 45 -34.96 36.56 -12.24
C PRO A 45 -33.48 36.20 -12.45
N VAL A 46 -32.63 37.18 -12.79
CA VAL A 46 -31.18 37.00 -13.04
C VAL A 46 -30.48 36.19 -11.94
N PHE A 47 -30.86 36.38 -10.67
CA PHE A 47 -30.22 35.67 -9.55
C PHE A 47 -30.41 34.13 -9.57
N VAL A 48 -31.51 33.63 -10.17
CA VAL A 48 -31.84 32.20 -10.19
C VAL A 48 -30.81 31.35 -10.95
N PRO A 49 -30.51 31.60 -12.24
CA PRO A 49 -29.49 30.85 -12.98
C PRO A 49 -28.08 31.06 -12.41
N VAL A 50 -27.79 32.22 -11.80
CA VAL A 50 -26.51 32.50 -11.13
C VAL A 50 -26.31 31.58 -9.92
N PHE A 51 -27.29 31.52 -9.00
CA PHE A 51 -27.19 30.61 -7.85
C PHE A 51 -27.26 29.13 -8.26
N PHE A 52 -28.04 28.77 -9.29
CA PHE A 52 -28.01 27.39 -9.82
C PHE A 52 -26.63 27.02 -10.36
N SER A 53 -25.98 27.90 -11.12
CA SER A 53 -24.62 27.68 -11.64
C SER A 53 -23.60 27.57 -10.51
N PHE A 54 -23.71 28.42 -9.49
CA PHE A 54 -22.85 28.37 -8.29
C PHE A 54 -23.06 27.08 -7.48
N ALA A 55 -24.31 26.67 -7.25
CA ALA A 55 -24.65 25.43 -6.55
C ALA A 55 -24.18 24.19 -7.31
N PHE A 56 -24.34 24.14 -8.63
CA PHE A 56 -23.76 23.09 -9.47
C PHE A 56 -22.23 23.11 -9.41
N GLY A 57 -21.59 24.27 -9.45
CA GLY A 57 -20.14 24.42 -9.28
C GLY A 57 -19.61 23.85 -7.96
N ILE A 58 -20.31 24.11 -6.85
CA ILE A 58 -20.00 23.50 -5.54
C ILE A 58 -20.20 21.99 -5.59
N MET A 59 -21.34 21.51 -6.12
CA MET A 59 -21.63 20.07 -6.22
C MET A 59 -20.58 19.33 -7.05
N PHE A 60 -20.21 19.86 -8.23
CA PHE A 60 -19.13 19.30 -9.05
C PHE A 60 -17.78 19.33 -8.32
N SER A 61 -17.45 20.39 -7.58
CA SER A 61 -16.21 20.47 -6.80
C SER A 61 -16.15 19.42 -5.70
N VAL A 62 -17.27 19.20 -4.98
CA VAL A 62 -17.41 18.18 -3.94
C VAL A 62 -17.33 16.77 -4.54
N ILE A 63 -18.04 16.51 -5.63
CA ILE A 63 -18.03 15.22 -6.34
C ILE A 63 -16.62 14.90 -6.87
N TYR A 64 -15.95 15.88 -7.48
CA TYR A 64 -14.57 15.75 -7.95
C TYR A 64 -13.61 15.40 -6.80
N PHE A 65 -13.72 16.12 -5.67
CA PHE A 65 -12.92 15.83 -4.48
C PHE A 65 -13.16 14.41 -3.94
N PHE A 66 -14.41 13.95 -3.87
CA PHE A 66 -14.73 12.57 -3.47
C PHE A 66 -14.15 11.52 -4.43
N ILE A 67 -14.27 11.72 -5.75
CA ILE A 67 -13.73 10.80 -6.76
C ILE A 67 -12.20 10.75 -6.67
N TYR A 68 -11.54 11.91 -6.61
CA TYR A 68 -10.09 12.02 -6.46
C TYR A 68 -9.61 11.35 -5.17
N HIS A 69 -10.23 11.66 -4.03
CA HIS A 69 -9.81 11.09 -2.75
C HIS A 69 -10.08 9.58 -2.66
N ALA A 70 -11.14 9.07 -3.30
CA ALA A 70 -11.42 7.64 -3.42
C ALA A 70 -10.39 6.92 -4.33
N PHE A 71 -9.90 7.57 -5.39
CA PHE A 71 -8.81 7.06 -6.22
C PHE A 71 -7.49 6.99 -5.43
N LEU A 72 -7.13 8.06 -4.71
CA LEU A 72 -5.97 8.06 -3.79
C LEU A 72 -6.07 6.93 -2.74
N LEU A 73 -7.27 6.69 -2.18
CA LEU A 73 -7.49 5.60 -1.23
C LEU A 73 -7.31 4.20 -1.86
N LYS A 74 -7.63 4.02 -3.15
CA LYS A 74 -7.35 2.76 -3.88
C LYS A 74 -5.85 2.55 -4.05
N ASN A 75 -5.11 3.59 -4.48
CA ASN A 75 -3.67 3.51 -4.73
C ASN A 75 -2.90 3.25 -3.42
N LEU A 76 -3.26 3.93 -2.32
CA LEU A 76 -2.69 3.65 -0.98
C LEU A 76 -3.00 2.21 -0.50
N ARG A 77 -4.17 1.66 -0.84
CA ARG A 77 -4.51 0.25 -0.54
C ARG A 77 -3.73 -0.74 -1.40
N GLN A 78 -3.32 -0.39 -2.62
CA GLN A 78 -2.42 -1.20 -3.47
C GLN A 78 -1.00 -1.18 -2.92
N GLN A 79 -0.41 0.00 -2.71
CA GLN A 79 0.92 0.16 -2.11
C GLN A 79 1.03 -0.55 -0.76
N LYS A 80 0.01 -0.47 0.11
CA LYS A 80 0.01 -1.19 1.40
C LYS A 80 -0.04 -2.72 1.25
N LYS A 81 -0.62 -3.26 0.17
CA LYS A 81 -0.56 -4.70 -0.15
C LYS A 81 0.81 -5.10 -0.70
N GLU A 82 1.42 -4.26 -1.52
CA GLU A 82 2.78 -4.46 -2.07
C GLU A 82 3.83 -4.44 -0.96
N ILE A 83 3.80 -3.43 -0.09
CA ILE A 83 4.65 -3.36 1.11
C ILE A 83 4.47 -4.59 2.01
N LYS A 84 3.22 -5.06 2.22
CA LYS A 84 2.99 -6.30 3.01
C LYS A 84 3.62 -7.52 2.34
N ARG A 85 3.46 -7.68 1.01
CA ARG A 85 4.07 -8.78 0.25
C ARG A 85 5.59 -8.74 0.32
N LEU A 86 6.18 -7.56 0.11
CA LEU A 86 7.62 -7.36 0.14
C LEU A 86 8.19 -7.66 1.54
N LYS A 87 7.53 -7.23 2.62
CA LYS A 87 7.93 -7.63 3.98
C LYS A 87 7.92 -9.14 4.16
N SER A 88 6.85 -9.83 3.78
CA SER A 88 6.78 -11.30 3.92
C SER A 88 7.82 -12.05 3.08
N LEU A 89 8.24 -11.50 1.93
CA LEU A 89 9.33 -12.06 1.14
C LEU A 89 10.66 -11.92 1.87
N VAL A 90 11.01 -10.71 2.33
CA VAL A 90 12.24 -10.45 3.12
C VAL A 90 12.30 -11.31 4.39
N GLU A 91 11.17 -11.45 5.09
CA GLU A 91 11.03 -12.28 6.28
C GLU A 91 11.32 -13.77 5.96
N SER A 92 10.75 -14.30 4.86
CA SER A 92 11.01 -15.67 4.39
C SER A 92 12.42 -15.91 3.85
N GLU A 93 13.07 -14.89 3.27
CA GLU A 93 14.48 -14.99 2.86
C GLU A 93 15.42 -14.94 4.06
N GLN A 94 15.11 -14.14 5.07
CA GLN A 94 15.87 -14.08 6.32
C GLN A 94 15.80 -15.41 7.09
N GLU A 95 14.62 -16.07 7.14
CA GLU A 95 14.47 -17.43 7.67
C GLU A 95 15.29 -18.46 6.88
N LYS A 96 15.20 -18.44 5.54
CA LYS A 96 16.04 -19.30 4.67
C LYS A 96 17.53 -19.07 4.92
N HIS A 97 17.96 -17.82 5.06
CA HIS A 97 19.36 -17.47 5.26
C HIS A 97 19.86 -17.88 6.66
N GLY A 98 18.97 -17.88 7.66
CA GLY A 98 19.21 -18.49 8.97
C GLY A 98 19.43 -20.00 8.86
N SER A 99 18.45 -20.74 8.34
CA SER A 99 18.53 -22.20 8.12
C SER A 99 19.71 -22.64 7.23
N MET A 100 20.11 -21.80 6.26
CA MET A 100 21.27 -22.05 5.41
C MET A 100 22.58 -21.79 6.16
N LYS A 101 22.64 -20.80 7.05
CA LYS A 101 23.81 -20.55 7.92
C LYS A 101 23.99 -21.64 8.96
N GLU A 102 22.89 -22.12 9.54
CA GLU A 102 22.85 -23.25 10.49
C GLU A 102 23.39 -24.54 9.84
N ARG A 103 22.82 -24.96 8.70
CA ARG A 103 23.34 -26.12 7.94
C ARG A 103 24.77 -25.95 7.44
N ASN A 104 25.21 -24.72 7.15
CA ASN A 104 26.62 -24.47 6.81
C ASN A 104 27.52 -24.67 8.04
N SER A 105 27.08 -24.27 9.24
CA SER A 105 27.82 -24.56 10.47
C SER A 105 27.87 -26.05 10.83
N GLU A 106 26.79 -26.81 10.57
CA GLU A 106 26.80 -28.28 10.68
C GLU A 106 27.79 -28.91 9.67
N LEU A 107 27.76 -28.47 8.41
CA LEU A 107 28.68 -28.94 7.38
C LEU A 107 30.14 -28.60 7.72
N GLN A 108 30.43 -27.39 8.22
CA GLN A 108 31.76 -27.03 8.71
C GLN A 108 32.19 -27.90 9.89
N GLN A 109 31.29 -28.21 10.84
CA GLN A 109 31.60 -29.10 11.96
C GLN A 109 31.84 -30.55 11.49
N ILE A 110 31.10 -31.04 10.49
CA ILE A 110 31.31 -32.35 9.88
C ILE A 110 32.65 -32.39 9.14
N VAL A 111 32.95 -31.38 8.33
CA VAL A 111 34.25 -31.23 7.64
C VAL A 111 35.39 -31.17 8.65
N GLN A 112 35.26 -30.43 9.76
CA GLN A 112 36.27 -30.38 10.82
C GLN A 112 36.45 -31.74 11.52
N ARG A 113 35.38 -32.51 11.77
CA ARG A 113 35.48 -33.88 12.31
C ARG A 113 36.15 -34.84 11.32
N VAL A 114 35.91 -34.70 10.02
CA VAL A 114 36.55 -35.50 8.96
C VAL A 114 38.02 -35.12 8.82
N GLN A 115 38.34 -33.83 8.82
CA GLN A 115 39.70 -33.31 8.76
C GLN A 115 40.53 -33.79 9.97
N ASN A 116 40.02 -33.63 11.20
CA ASN A 116 40.65 -34.15 12.41
C ASN A 116 40.81 -35.69 12.40
N ARG A 117 40.05 -36.42 11.57
CA ARG A 117 40.16 -37.88 11.40
C ARG A 117 41.14 -38.27 10.28
N ALA A 118 41.39 -37.38 9.32
CA ALA A 118 42.43 -37.53 8.30
C ALA A 118 43.81 -37.14 8.86
N ASP A 119 43.90 -35.96 9.50
CA ASP A 119 45.11 -35.49 10.20
C ASP A 119 45.45 -36.36 11.43
N GLY A 120 44.47 -37.11 11.94
CA GLY A 120 44.61 -38.05 13.04
C GLY A 120 45.30 -39.38 12.68
N GLN A 121 45.76 -39.57 11.45
CA GLN A 121 46.47 -40.79 11.02
C GLN A 121 47.82 -40.47 10.36
N PRO A 122 48.87 -40.17 11.14
CA PRO A 122 50.24 -40.39 10.70
C PRO A 122 50.49 -41.90 10.51
N ASP A 123 51.33 -42.26 9.54
CA ASP A 123 51.65 -43.67 9.25
C ASP A 123 52.26 -44.40 10.45
N SER A 124 51.79 -45.62 10.75
CA SER A 124 52.33 -46.49 11.79
C SER A 124 51.97 -47.97 11.55
N GLU A 125 52.61 -48.55 10.54
CA GLU A 125 52.86 -49.99 10.36
C GLU A 125 54.34 -50.14 9.91
N PRO A 126 55.00 -51.33 10.02
CA PRO A 126 54.46 -52.66 10.33
C PRO A 126 55.27 -53.46 11.40
N GLN A 127 54.91 -54.75 11.59
CA GLN A 127 55.74 -55.87 12.12
C GLN A 127 56.08 -55.85 13.65
N ALA A 128 56.25 -56.99 14.35
CA ALA A 128 56.06 -58.42 14.02
C ALA A 128 55.79 -59.29 15.30
N LEU A 129 55.43 -60.56 15.09
CA LEU A 129 55.47 -61.70 16.04
C LEU A 129 56.94 -62.08 16.40
N PRO A 130 57.25 -62.98 17.39
CA PRO A 130 56.44 -64.03 18.04
C PRO A 130 56.63 -64.09 19.60
N ASP A 131 56.50 -65.16 20.42
CA ASP A 131 56.20 -66.62 20.25
C ASP A 131 55.65 -67.31 21.54
N GLU A 132 55.50 -68.64 21.49
CA GLU A 132 55.36 -69.72 22.51
C GLU A 132 55.24 -69.44 24.04
N GLU A 133 54.21 -70.06 24.66
CA GLU A 133 54.28 -71.21 25.63
C GLU A 133 52.99 -71.24 26.49
N SER A 134 52.45 -72.33 27.05
CA SER A 134 52.37 -73.78 26.84
C SER A 134 51.56 -74.32 28.07
N LEU A 135 51.37 -75.64 28.24
CA LEU A 135 50.57 -76.30 29.34
C LEU A 135 49.04 -76.01 29.34
N LYS A 136 48.18 -77.00 29.06
CA LYS A 136 47.68 -78.14 29.91
C LYS A 136 46.57 -77.74 30.91
N SER A 137 45.50 -78.52 31.10
CA SER A 137 45.18 -79.86 30.56
C SER A 137 43.68 -80.19 30.50
N SER A 138 43.33 -81.05 29.54
CA SER A 138 42.19 -82.00 29.49
C SER A 138 42.13 -82.92 30.74
N PRO A 139 41.09 -83.77 30.93
CA PRO A 139 40.00 -84.12 29.99
C PRO A 139 38.56 -83.94 30.51
#